data_AF-A0A197SVX4-F1
#
_entry.id   AF-A0A197SVX4-F1
#
_cell.length_a   1.000
_cell.length_b   1.000
_cell.length_c   1.000
_cell.angle_alpha   90.00
_cell.angle_beta   90.00
_cell.angle_gamma   90.00
#
_symmetry.space_group_name_H-M   'P 1'
#
loop_
_entity.id
_entity.type
_entity.pdbx_description
1 polymer ?
#
loop_
_entity_poly.entity_id
_entity_poly.type
_entity_poly.pdbx_seq_one_letter_code
_entity_poly.pdbx_strand_id
1 'polypeptide(L)'
;MVGAGALLTAAAFAERVPGLVPARRYLLCHASPDLDRLTLTALGLVLAAGVAAVAGGIMAQSRRTPSRTAVPVVWLVIVAALLVAADGVDAHGEALAARQAATGFTEGACDYIPQDYSATPGWFFW
;
A
#
# COMPACT_ATOMS: atom_id res chain seq x y z
N MET A 1 -3.72 20.73 -4.61
CA MET A 1 -2.41 20.08 -4.75
C MET A 1 -1.97 19.45 -3.44
N VAL A 2 -1.54 20.22 -2.42
CA VAL A 2 -1.17 19.67 -1.10
C VAL A 2 -2.31 18.85 -0.48
N GLY A 3 -3.53 19.39 -0.49
CA GLY A 3 -4.70 18.69 0.04
C GLY A 3 -5.02 17.39 -0.70
N ALA A 4 -4.87 17.35 -2.03
CA ALA A 4 -5.19 16.14 -2.81
C ALA A 4 -4.15 15.03 -2.58
N GLY A 5 -2.85 15.35 -2.62
CA GLY A 5 -1.80 14.38 -2.34
C GLY A 5 -1.82 13.88 -0.89
N ALA A 6 -2.10 14.76 0.07
CA ALA A 6 -2.26 14.39 1.48
C ALA A 6 -3.49 13.51 1.70
N LEU A 7 -4.64 13.83 1.08
CA LEU A 7 -5.85 13.02 1.14
C LEU A 7 -5.63 11.64 0.53
N LEU A 8 -4.95 11.55 -0.63
CA LEU A 8 -4.61 10.27 -1.26
C LEU A 8 -3.69 9.43 -0.37
N THR A 9 -2.69 10.04 0.24
CA THR A 9 -1.80 9.31 1.16
C THR A 9 -2.55 8.85 2.42
N ALA A 10 -3.38 9.72 3.00
CA ALA A 10 -4.16 9.40 4.19
C ALA A 10 -5.18 8.28 3.92
N ALA A 11 -5.84 8.31 2.77
CA ALA A 11 -6.76 7.26 2.35
C ALA A 11 -6.01 5.93 2.14
N ALA A 12 -4.87 5.94 1.44
CA ALA A 12 -4.04 4.74 1.26
C ALA A 12 -3.52 4.17 2.58
N PHE A 13 -3.25 5.02 3.58
CA PHE A 13 -2.87 4.56 4.91
C PHE A 13 -4.06 3.96 5.67
N ALA A 14 -5.24 4.58 5.60
CA ALA A 14 -6.44 4.11 6.27
C ALA A 14 -6.84 2.68 5.82
N GLU A 15 -6.62 2.34 4.56
CA GLU A 15 -6.89 1.00 4.02
C GLU A 15 -5.95 -0.09 4.55
N ARG A 16 -4.76 0.33 4.99
CA ARG A 16 -3.73 -0.54 5.58
C ARG A 16 -3.89 -0.69 7.09
N VAL A 17 -4.87 -0.01 7.71
CA VAL A 17 -5.18 -0.18 9.13
C VAL A 17 -6.14 -1.38 9.31
N PRO A 18 -5.75 -2.41 10.08
CA PRO A 18 -6.61 -3.56 10.34
C PRO A 18 -7.95 -3.14 10.95
N GLY A 19 -9.05 -3.59 10.34
CA GLY A 19 -10.41 -3.38 10.84
C GLY A 19 -11.12 -2.11 10.34
N LEU A 20 -10.44 -1.20 9.62
CA LEU A 20 -11.10 -0.06 8.98
C LEU A 20 -11.79 -0.43 7.65
N VAL A 21 -11.22 -1.37 6.92
CA VAL A 21 -11.75 -1.82 5.62
C VAL A 21 -11.87 -3.35 5.63
N PRO A 22 -12.96 -3.92 5.06
CA PRO A 22 -13.06 -5.36 4.86
C PRO A 22 -11.87 -5.87 4.02
N ALA A 23 -11.17 -6.88 4.53
CA ALA A 23 -10.01 -7.47 3.91
C ALA A 23 -10.20 -8.97 3.70
N ARG A 24 -9.68 -9.51 2.59
CA ARG A 24 -9.60 -10.96 2.39
C ARG A 24 -8.57 -11.52 3.35
N ARG A 25 -8.93 -12.58 4.07
CA ARG A 25 -8.06 -13.22 5.07
C ARG A 25 -7.63 -14.59 4.59
N TYR A 26 -6.35 -14.87 4.81
CA TYR A 26 -5.70 -16.11 4.42
C TYR A 26 -5.05 -16.72 5.66
N LEU A 27 -5.39 -17.97 5.95
CA LEU A 27 -4.73 -18.72 7.02
C LEU A 27 -3.51 -19.41 6.44
N LEU A 28 -2.34 -19.06 6.96
CA LEU A 28 -1.06 -19.61 6.53
C LEU A 28 -0.55 -20.56 7.61
N CYS A 29 -0.11 -21.76 7.21
CA CYS A 29 0.65 -22.59 8.13
C CYS A 29 1.99 -21.91 8.41
N HIS A 30 2.84 -21.62 7.43
CA HIS A 30 4.18 -21.07 7.68
C HIS A 30 4.23 -19.54 7.63
N ALA A 31 4.95 -18.94 8.58
CA ALA A 31 5.32 -17.53 8.48
C ALA A 31 6.17 -17.31 7.23
N SER A 32 5.72 -16.43 6.35
CA SER A 32 6.41 -16.14 5.10
C SER A 32 7.17 -14.83 5.22
N PRO A 33 8.53 -14.85 5.33
CA PRO A 33 9.32 -13.62 5.38
C PRO A 33 9.19 -12.79 4.09
N ASP A 34 8.75 -13.40 2.99
CA ASP A 34 8.48 -12.70 1.75
C ASP A 34 7.23 -11.82 1.86
N LEU A 35 6.15 -12.30 2.50
CA LEU A 35 4.94 -11.49 2.75
C LEU A 35 5.23 -10.31 3.67
N ASP A 36 6.07 -10.50 4.69
CA ASP A 36 6.49 -9.41 5.59
C ASP A 36 7.27 -8.33 4.81
N ARG A 37 8.21 -8.75 3.96
CA ARG A 37 9.00 -7.84 3.11
C ARG A 37 8.11 -7.08 2.12
N LEU A 38 7.15 -7.75 1.50
CA LEU A 38 6.20 -7.11 0.57
C LEU A 38 5.35 -6.06 1.31
N THR A 39 4.82 -6.41 2.48
CA THR A 39 4.03 -5.49 3.31
C THR A 39 4.85 -4.26 3.74
N LEU A 40 6.09 -4.46 4.20
CA LEU A 40 7.01 -3.36 4.53
C LEU A 40 7.36 -2.49 3.31
N THR A 41 7.50 -3.11 2.15
CA THR A 41 7.77 -2.40 0.89
C THR A 41 6.59 -1.53 0.49
N ALA A 42 5.35 -2.06 0.56
CA ALA A 42 4.13 -1.30 0.29
C ALA A 42 3.99 -0.11 1.26
N LEU A 43 4.22 -0.32 2.56
CA LEU A 43 4.23 0.77 3.55
C LEU A 43 5.30 1.82 3.26
N GLY A 44 6.50 1.40 2.86
CA GLY A 44 7.58 2.29 2.46
C GLY A 44 7.21 3.17 1.26
N LEU A 45 6.53 2.59 0.26
CA LEU A 45 6.05 3.33 -0.91
C LEU A 45 4.96 4.35 -0.55
N VAL A 46 4.02 4.00 0.32
CA VAL A 46 2.99 4.94 0.81
C VAL A 46 3.62 6.08 1.60
N LEU A 47 4.61 5.78 2.46
CA LEU A 47 5.33 6.82 3.22
C LEU A 47 6.11 7.74 2.29
N ALA A 48 6.78 7.20 1.26
CA ALA A 48 7.46 7.99 0.24
C ALA A 48 6.46 8.89 -0.53
N ALA A 49 5.26 8.39 -0.84
CA ALA A 49 4.20 9.17 -1.47
C ALA A 49 3.77 10.35 -0.59
N GLY A 50 3.62 10.12 0.73
CA GLY A 50 3.33 11.18 1.69
C GLY A 50 4.41 12.26 1.74
N VAL A 51 5.68 11.86 1.81
CA VAL A 51 6.83 12.78 1.79
C VAL A 51 6.85 13.59 0.48
N ALA A 52 6.62 12.93 -0.66
CA ALA A 52 6.54 13.59 -1.96
C ALA A 52 5.39 14.61 -2.04
N ALA A 53 4.22 14.29 -1.49
CA ALA A 53 3.07 15.20 -1.44
C ALA A 53 3.37 16.45 -0.61
N VAL A 54 4.02 16.30 0.56
CA VAL A 54 4.43 17.42 1.41
C VAL A 54 5.50 18.27 0.73
N ALA A 55 6.53 17.64 0.18
CA ALA A 55 7.62 18.33 -0.52
C ALA A 55 7.11 19.12 -1.74
N GLY A 56 6.25 18.49 -2.56
CA GLY A 56 5.60 19.14 -3.70
C GLY A 56 4.73 20.32 -3.27
N GLY A 57 4.08 20.22 -2.11
CA GLY A 57 3.29 21.30 -1.54
C GLY A 57 4.09 22.51 -1.08
N ILE A 58 5.20 22.26 -0.37
CA ILE A 58 6.13 23.30 0.06
C ILE A 58 6.77 24.00 -1.16
N MET A 59 7.15 23.22 -2.18
CA MET A 59 7.71 23.76 -3.42
C MET A 59 6.69 24.59 -4.22
N ALA A 60 5.41 24.20 -4.21
CA ALA A 60 4.35 24.95 -4.87
C ALA A 60 4.05 26.27 -4.13
N GLN A 61 4.10 26.29 -2.80
CA GLN A 61 3.90 27.52 -2.02
C GLN A 61 5.07 28.50 -2.11
N SER A 62 6.31 27.99 -2.12
CA SER A 62 7.52 28.84 -2.20
C SER A 62 7.67 29.53 -3.55
N ARG A 63 7.11 28.97 -4.63
CA ARG A 63 7.12 29.58 -5.97
C ARG A 63 5.80 30.29 -6.26
N ARG A 64 5.68 31.54 -5.79
CA ARG A 64 4.54 32.44 -6.10
C ARG A 64 4.51 32.92 -7.57
N THR A 65 5.40 32.44 -8.43
CA THR A 65 5.44 32.82 -9.85
C THR A 65 4.47 31.96 -10.68
N PRO A 66 3.49 32.57 -11.38
CA PRO A 66 2.41 31.85 -12.06
C PRO A 66 2.84 31.07 -13.32
N SER A 67 4.12 31.06 -13.70
CA SER A 67 4.57 30.55 -15.01
C SER A 67 5.00 29.08 -15.07
N ARG A 68 4.93 28.31 -13.96
CA ARG A 68 5.30 26.88 -13.96
C ARG A 68 4.19 25.99 -13.41
N THR A 69 3.06 25.97 -14.12
CA THR A 69 1.92 25.05 -13.90
C THR A 69 2.30 23.56 -13.97
N ALA A 70 3.43 23.19 -14.57
CA ALA A 70 3.87 21.80 -14.70
C ALA A 70 4.40 21.18 -13.39
N VAL A 71 5.08 21.95 -12.53
CA VAL A 71 5.71 21.43 -11.30
C VAL A 71 4.71 20.73 -10.36
N PRO A 72 3.56 21.31 -10.02
CA PRO A 72 2.61 20.65 -9.12
C PRO A 72 1.99 19.39 -9.76
N VAL A 73 1.82 19.37 -11.09
CA VAL A 73 1.33 18.19 -11.81
C VAL A 73 2.34 17.05 -11.74
N VAL A 74 3.64 17.33 -11.90
CA VAL A 74 4.70 16.31 -11.79
C VAL A 74 4.70 15.66 -10.40
N TRP A 75 4.57 16.45 -9.33
CA TRP A 75 4.48 15.89 -7.97
C TRP A 75 3.25 15.01 -7.77
N LEU A 76 2.11 15.40 -8.32
CA LEU A 76 0.90 14.59 -8.25
C LEU A 76 1.05 13.27 -9.03
N VAL A 77 1.72 13.29 -10.19
CA VAL A 77 2.04 12.08 -10.97
C VAL A 77 2.99 11.17 -10.18
N ILE A 78 4.00 11.71 -9.51
CA ILE A 78 4.92 10.93 -8.67
C ILE A 78 4.15 10.26 -7.51
N VAL A 79 3.29 11.00 -6.82
CA VAL A 79 2.45 10.44 -5.74
C VAL A 79 1.56 9.32 -6.27
N ALA A 80 0.87 9.55 -7.40
CA ALA A 80 0.02 8.53 -8.01
C ALA A 80 0.81 7.27 -8.40
N ALA A 81 1.98 7.44 -9.02
CA ALA A 81 2.83 6.31 -9.41
C ALA A 81 3.30 5.48 -8.20
N LEU A 82 3.65 6.13 -7.08
CA LEU A 82 4.04 5.45 -5.85
C LEU A 82 2.88 4.66 -5.23
N LEU A 83 1.67 5.22 -5.22
CA LEU A 83 0.49 4.54 -4.70
C LEU A 83 0.08 3.35 -5.57
N VAL A 84 0.11 3.50 -6.90
CA VAL A 84 -0.12 2.39 -7.85
C VAL A 84 0.92 1.28 -7.63
N ALA A 85 2.18 1.64 -7.42
CA ALA A 85 3.22 0.65 -7.12
C ALA A 85 2.97 -0.06 -5.77
N ALA A 86 2.53 0.66 -4.74
CA ALA A 86 2.19 0.07 -3.45
C ALA A 86 1.05 -0.95 -3.57
N ASP A 87 -0.02 -0.60 -4.28
CA ASP A 87 -1.14 -1.50 -4.52
C ASP A 87 -0.73 -2.73 -5.36
N GLY A 88 0.18 -2.56 -6.33
CA GLY A 88 0.73 -3.68 -7.08
C GLY A 88 1.54 -4.65 -6.22
N VAL A 89 2.29 -4.13 -5.24
CA VAL A 89 3.02 -4.95 -4.26
C VAL A 89 2.05 -5.69 -3.33
N ASP A 90 0.99 -5.02 -2.85
CA ASP A 90 -0.04 -5.65 -2.03
C ASP A 90 -0.78 -6.76 -2.80
N ALA A 91 -1.15 -6.52 -4.06
CA ALA A 91 -1.78 -7.52 -4.91
C ALA A 91 -0.87 -8.73 -5.19
N HIS A 92 0.44 -8.51 -5.33
CA HIS A 92 1.41 -9.59 -5.46
C HIS A 92 1.52 -10.41 -4.17
N GLY A 93 1.53 -9.74 -3.01
CA GLY A 93 1.49 -10.38 -1.70
C GLY A 93 0.23 -11.23 -1.51
N GLU A 94 -0.93 -10.69 -1.87
CA GLU A 94 -2.19 -11.43 -1.85
C GLU A 94 -2.15 -12.68 -2.75
N ALA A 95 -1.66 -12.57 -3.98
CA ALA A 95 -1.54 -13.72 -4.88
C ALA A 95 -0.60 -14.80 -4.32
N LEU A 96 0.47 -14.41 -3.63
CA LEU A 96 1.38 -15.34 -2.97
C LEU A 96 0.71 -16.01 -1.76
N ALA A 97 0.02 -15.23 -0.92
CA ALA A 97 -0.73 -15.73 0.22
C ALA A 97 -1.84 -16.70 -0.22
N ALA A 98 -2.58 -16.39 -1.29
CA ALA A 98 -3.60 -17.26 -1.86
C ALA A 98 -3.01 -18.59 -2.34
N ARG A 99 -1.84 -18.58 -2.98
CA ARG A 99 -1.14 -19.81 -3.40
C ARG A 99 -0.68 -20.64 -2.21
N GLN A 100 -0.19 -20.00 -1.15
CA GLN A 100 0.23 -20.68 0.08
C GLN A 100 -0.96 -21.22 0.87
N ALA A 101 -2.11 -20.53 0.87
CA ALA A 101 -3.34 -20.98 1.51
C ALA A 101 -4.08 -22.07 0.71
N ALA A 102 -3.82 -22.18 -0.61
CA ALA A 102 -4.43 -23.18 -1.48
C ALA A 102 -3.88 -24.61 -1.27
N THR A 103 -2.77 -24.78 -0.56
CA THR A 103 -2.36 -26.11 -0.10
C THR A 103 -3.35 -26.57 0.96
N GLY A 104 -4.09 -27.66 0.69
CA GLY A 104 -5.27 -28.08 1.45
C GLY A 104 -5.12 -27.90 2.96
N PHE A 105 -5.90 -26.99 3.53
CA PHE A 105 -5.94 -26.77 4.97
C PHE A 105 -6.66 -27.94 5.62
N THR A 106 -5.91 -28.82 6.28
CA THR A 106 -6.44 -29.80 7.22
C THR A 106 -6.37 -29.21 8.62
N GLU A 107 -7.49 -29.23 9.35
CA GLU A 107 -7.53 -28.79 10.75
C GLU A 107 -6.53 -29.61 11.57
N GLY A 108 -5.52 -28.96 12.17
CA GLY A 108 -4.39 -29.63 12.83
C GLY A 108 -3.19 -29.97 11.93
N ALA A 109 -3.15 -29.51 10.67
CA ALA A 109 -2.01 -29.74 9.77
C ALA A 109 -0.78 -28.86 10.08
N CYS A 110 -1.00 -27.71 10.73
CA CYS A 110 0.11 -26.89 11.20
C CYS A 110 0.49 -27.36 12.61
N ASP A 111 1.77 -27.68 12.85
CA ASP A 111 2.29 -28.05 14.17
C ASP A 111 2.30 -26.89 15.20
N TYR A 112 1.75 -25.74 14.82
CA TYR A 112 1.75 -24.49 15.57
C TYR A 112 0.58 -23.60 15.14
N ILE A 113 0.36 -22.50 15.88
CA ILE A 113 -0.76 -21.59 15.67
C ILE A 113 -0.69 -21.00 14.24
N PRO A 114 -1.71 -21.18 13.39
CA PRO A 114 -1.74 -20.61 12.05
C PRO A 114 -1.62 -19.09 12.09
N GLN A 115 -0.93 -18.52 11.11
CA GLN A 115 -0.83 -17.07 10.96
C GLN A 115 -2.00 -16.56 10.12
N ASP A 116 -2.76 -15.60 10.65
CA ASP A 116 -3.79 -14.87 9.90
C ASP A 116 -3.12 -13.74 9.10
N TYR A 117 -3.17 -13.86 7.77
CA TYR A 117 -2.73 -12.83 6.85
C TYR A 117 -3.95 -12.10 6.28
N SER A 118 -4.03 -10.79 6.56
CA SER A 118 -5.07 -9.92 6.03
C SER A 118 -4.54 -9.18 4.80
N ALA A 119 -5.07 -9.50 3.61
CA ALA A 119 -4.70 -8.81 2.38
C ALA A 119 -5.22 -7.37 2.39
N THR A 120 -4.35 -6.43 2.05
CA THR A 120 -4.74 -5.03 1.92
C THR A 120 -5.59 -4.82 0.67
N PRO A 121 -6.82 -4.27 0.79
CA PRO A 121 -7.55 -3.84 -0.39
C PRO A 121 -6.81 -2.67 -1.06
N GLY A 122 -6.51 -2.80 -2.36
CA GLY A 122 -5.99 -1.72 -3.20
C GLY A 122 -7.08 -1.09 -4.05
N TRP A 123 -6.83 0.13 -4.56
CA TRP A 123 -7.73 0.80 -5.50
C TRP A 123 -7.56 0.32 -6.93
N PHE A 124 -6.31 -0.03 -7.29
CA PHE A 124 -5.93 -0.23 -8.69
C PHE A 124 -5.90 -1.70 -9.11
N PHE A 125 -5.78 -2.62 -8.15
CA PHE A 125 -5.65 -4.05 -8.41
C PHE A 125 -6.56 -4.83 -7.45
N TRP A 126 -7.40 -5.73 -7.98
CA TRP A 126 -8.41 -6.52 -7.26
C TRP A 126 -8.29 -8.02 -7.60
#